data_AF-A0A9D4SYG9-F1
#
_entry.id   AF-A0A9D4SYG9-F1
#
_cell.length_a   1.000
_cell.length_b   1.000
_cell.length_c   1.000
_cell.angle_alpha   90.00
_cell.angle_beta   90.00
_cell.angle_gamma   90.00
#
_symmetry.space_group_name_H-M   'P 1'
#
loop_
_entity.id
_entity.type
_entity.pdbx_description
1 polymer ?
#
loop_
_entity_poly.entity_id
_entity_poly.type
_entity_poly.pdbx_seq_one_letter_code
_entity_poly.pdbx_strand_id
1 'polypeptide(L)'
;MASISADELLIEEVRQRPVLYDQRLKAYRDSQLRYDAWLEISGVLKRDVAEIQHRWTYLRQKFLRQRKIRSKSGSGAEEVGKQWVLMPHLMFLGDAIQSRA
;
A
#
# COMPACT_ATOMS: atom_id res chain seq x y z
N MET A 1 13.51 -18.69 -10.10
CA MET A 1 13.63 -17.51 -9.23
C MET A 1 12.63 -16.48 -9.72
N ALA A 2 11.45 -16.38 -9.10
CA ALA A 2 10.49 -15.34 -9.47
C ALA A 2 11.11 -13.99 -9.13
N SER A 3 11.21 -13.10 -10.11
CA SER A 3 11.67 -11.74 -9.87
C SER A 3 10.60 -11.03 -9.06
N ILE A 4 10.79 -10.92 -7.74
CA ILE A 4 9.92 -10.11 -6.89
C ILE A 4 10.07 -8.68 -7.36
N SER A 5 8.99 -8.07 -7.83
CA SER A 5 8.99 -6.69 -8.29
C SER A 5 9.26 -5.76 -7.11
N ALA A 6 9.95 -4.63 -7.34
CA ALA A 6 10.20 -3.64 -6.28
C ALA A 6 8.90 -3.19 -5.57
N ASP A 7 7.77 -3.19 -6.29
CA ASP A 7 6.46 -2.89 -5.73
C ASP A 7 5.94 -3.98 -4.79
N GLU A 8 6.16 -5.26 -5.11
CA GLU A 8 5.76 -6.39 -4.26
C GLU A 8 6.54 -6.37 -2.95
N LEU A 9 7.85 -6.13 -3.04
CA LEU A 9 8.72 -5.99 -1.87
C LEU A 9 8.28 -4.79 -1.01
N LEU A 10 8.00 -3.64 -1.63
CA LEU A 10 7.48 -2.47 -0.92
C LEU A 10 6.21 -2.80 -0.14
N ILE A 11 5.26 -3.50 -0.77
CA ILE A 11 3.99 -3.83 -0.14
C ILE A 11 4.20 -4.77 1.05
N GLU A 12 5.08 -5.76 0.92
CA GLU A 12 5.37 -6.71 2.00
C GLU A 12 6.09 -6.04 3.17
N GLU A 13 7.07 -5.18 2.89
CA GLU A 13 7.78 -4.40 3.91
C GLU A 13 6.85 -3.45 4.67
N VAL A 14 5.90 -2.82 3.96
CA VAL A 14 4.87 -1.99 4.60
C VAL A 14 3.89 -2.84 5.39
N ARG A 15 3.49 -4.01 4.87
CA ARG A 15 2.57 -4.94 5.55
C ARG A 15 3.09 -5.36 6.92
N GLN A 16 4.39 -5.63 7.03
CA GLN A 16 5.06 -5.95 8.30
C GLN A 16 5.11 -4.76 9.28
N ARG A 17 4.92 -3.53 8.79
CA ARG A 17 5.00 -2.29 9.58
C ARG A 17 3.63 -1.59 9.64
N PRO A 18 2.71 -2.06 10.50
CA PRO A 18 1.36 -1.48 10.60
C PRO A 18 1.36 -0.01 11.02
N VAL A 19 2.44 0.48 11.64
CA VAL A 19 2.66 1.91 11.93
C VAL A 19 2.52 2.83 10.70
N LEU A 20 2.68 2.30 9.48
CA LEU A 20 2.59 3.06 8.24
C LEU A 20 1.17 3.20 7.67
N TYR A 21 0.24 2.33 8.06
CA TYR A 21 -1.10 2.28 7.45
C TYR A 21 -2.26 2.10 8.44
N ASP A 22 -2.01 1.57 9.64
CA ASP A 22 -3.03 1.33 10.66
C ASP A 22 -3.22 2.55 11.55
N GLN A 23 -4.32 3.27 11.33
CA GLN A 23 -4.66 4.48 12.08
C GLN A 23 -5.09 4.19 13.54
N ARG A 24 -5.33 2.92 13.89
CA ARG A 24 -5.68 2.50 15.25
C ARG A 24 -4.48 2.48 16.18
N LEU A 25 -3.27 2.35 15.63
CA LEU A 25 -2.05 2.33 16.42
C LEU A 25 -1.70 3.74 16.91
N LYS A 26 -1.34 3.86 18.19
CA LYS A 26 -0.75 5.10 18.73
C LYS A 26 0.53 5.47 17.97
N ALA A 27 1.31 4.47 17.57
CA ALA A 27 2.52 4.65 16.76
C ALA A 27 2.24 5.32 15.41
N TYR A 28 1.06 5.13 14.80
CA TYR A 28 0.70 5.82 13.56
C TYR A 28 0.55 7.34 13.73
N ARG A 29 0.24 7.80 14.96
CA ARG A 29 0.21 9.24 15.28
C ARG A 29 1.60 9.79 15.53
N ASP A 30 2.56 8.92 15.81
CA ASP A 30 3.95 9.31 16.01
C ASP A 30 4.64 9.49 14.66
N SER A 31 5.10 10.71 14.39
CA SER A 31 5.81 11.02 13.15
C SER A 31 7.21 10.42 13.11
N GLN A 32 7.86 10.25 14.27
CA GLN A 32 9.20 9.68 14.37
C GLN A 32 9.16 8.19 14.04
N LEU A 33 8.27 7.43 14.67
CA LEU A 33 8.15 5.99 14.41
C LEU A 33 7.76 5.68 12.97
N ARG A 34 6.94 6.53 12.34
CA ARG A 34 6.64 6.41 10.90
C ARG A 34 7.84 6.69 10.03
N TYR A 35 8.62 7.72 10.38
CA TYR A 35 9.83 8.05 9.64
C TYR A 35 10.87 6.93 9.75
N ASP A 36 11.11 6.41 10.96
CA ASP A 36 12.04 5.29 11.19
C ASP A 36 11.61 4.04 10.40
N ALA A 37 10.31 3.71 10.41
CA ALA A 37 9.77 2.63 9.59
C ALA A 37 10.02 2.85 8.09
N TRP A 38 9.86 4.07 7.57
CA TRP A 38 10.19 4.37 6.17
C TRP A 38 11.68 4.29 5.88
N LEU A 39 12.52 4.69 6.83
CA LEU A 39 13.98 4.65 6.72
C LEU A 39 14.48 3.20 6.62
N GLU A 40 13.90 2.29 7.42
CA GLU A 40 14.19 0.85 7.31
C GLU A 40 13.83 0.31 5.93
N ILE A 41 12.63 0.63 5.44
CA ILE A 41 12.16 0.20 4.10
C ILE A 41 13.08 0.76 3.01
N SER A 42 13.52 2.01 3.15
CA SER A 42 14.52 2.64 2.29
C SER A 42 15.85 1.90 2.26
N GLY A 43 16.33 1.44 3.41
CA GLY A 43 17.52 0.59 3.51
C GLY A 43 17.37 -0.74 2.77
N VAL A 44 16.20 -1.38 2.89
CA VAL A 44 15.91 -2.67 2.23
C VAL A 44 15.80 -2.52 0.71
N LEU A 45 15.05 -1.53 0.24
CA LEU A 45 14.86 -1.29 -1.20
C LEU A 45 16.02 -0.53 -1.85
N LYS A 46 16.95 0.00 -1.05
CA LYS A 46 18.06 0.88 -1.48
C LYS A 46 17.58 2.04 -2.36
N ARG A 47 16.47 2.67 -1.95
CA ARG A 47 15.84 3.81 -2.64
C ARG A 47 15.56 4.91 -1.66
N ASP A 48 15.37 6.12 -2.16
CA ASP A 48 15.05 7.25 -1.30
C ASP A 48 13.69 7.08 -0.60
N VAL A 49 13.61 7.53 0.65
CA VAL A 49 12.36 7.51 1.43
C VAL A 49 11.25 8.25 0.68
N ALA A 50 11.53 9.38 0.03
CA ALA A 50 10.55 10.13 -0.71
C ALA A 50 10.02 9.36 -1.93
N GLU A 51 10.89 8.65 -2.65
CA GLU A 51 10.48 7.80 -3.78
C GLU A 51 9.57 6.66 -3.32
N ILE A 52 9.93 6.01 -2.22
CA ILE A 52 9.19 4.90 -1.63
C ILE A 52 7.81 5.37 -1.15
N GLN A 53 7.75 6.51 -0.46
CA GLN A 53 6.49 7.12 -0.02
C GLN A 53 5.60 7.52 -1.20
N HIS A 54 6.18 8.10 -2.25
CA HIS A 54 5.46 8.44 -3.47
C HIS A 54 4.90 7.18 -4.13
N ARG A 55 5.72 6.13 -4.25
CA ARG A 55 5.32 4.86 -4.85
C ARG A 55 4.20 4.19 -4.05
N TRP A 56 4.35 4.13 -2.73
CA TRP A 56 3.32 3.61 -1.83
C TRP A 56 2.00 4.37 -1.96
N THR A 57 2.05 5.71 -2.00
CA THR A 57 0.88 6.57 -2.18
C THR A 57 0.17 6.25 -3.48
N TYR A 58 0.91 6.10 -4.58
CA TYR A 58 0.37 5.72 -5.88
C TYR A 58 -0.33 4.35 -5.83
N LEU A 59 0.32 3.33 -5.25
CA LEU A 59 -0.25 1.99 -5.09
C LEU A 59 -1.55 2.03 -4.28
N ARG A 60 -1.54 2.70 -3.12
CA ARG A 60 -2.71 2.84 -2.25
C ARG A 60 -3.87 3.54 -2.97
N GLN A 61 -3.60 4.63 -3.69
CA GLN A 61 -4.62 5.35 -4.45
C GLN A 61 -5.23 4.48 -5.55
N LYS A 62 -4.39 3.74 -6.28
CA LYS A 62 -4.84 2.80 -7.31
C LYS A 62 -5.74 1.70 -6.71
N PHE A 63 -5.37 1.15 -5.55
CA PHE A 63 -6.19 0.18 -4.81
C PHE A 63 -7.55 0.75 -4.40
N LEU A 64 -7.59 1.94 -3.80
CA LEU A 64 -8.83 2.60 -3.38
C LEU A 64 -9.74 2.91 -4.58
N ARG A 65 -9.18 3.38 -5.69
CA ARG A 65 -9.92 3.61 -6.95
C ARG A 65 -10.53 2.30 -7.46
N GLN A 66 -9.75 1.23 -7.52
CA GLN A 66 -10.22 -0.08 -7.97
C GLN A 66 -11.34 -0.63 -7.08
N ARG A 67 -11.22 -0.45 -5.75
CA ARG A 67 -12.25 -0.86 -4.77
C ARG A 67 -13.53 -0.05 -4.92
N LYS A 68 -13.43 1.27 -5.14
CA LYS A 68 -14.57 2.16 -5.37
C LYS A 68 -15.31 1.84 -6.68
N ILE A 69 -14.57 1.54 -7.75
CA ILE A 69 -15.17 1.11 -9.03
C ILE A 69 -15.97 -0.19 -8.84
N ARG A 70 -15.38 -1.20 -8.19
CA ARG A 70 -16.08 -2.46 -7.87
C ARG A 70 -17.33 -2.26 -7.01
N SER A 71 -17.38 -1.20 -6.20
CA SER A 71 -18.51 -0.90 -5.31
C SER A 71 -19.63 -0.07 -5.94
N LYS A 72 -19.42 0.61 -7.08
CA LYS A 72 -20.37 1.62 -7.60
C LYS A 72 -21.08 1.32 -8.93
N SER A 73 -20.58 0.42 -9.79
CA SER A 73 -21.12 0.25 -11.14
C SER A 73 -20.76 -1.15 -11.68
N GLY A 74 -21.63 -1.93 -12.35
CA GLY A 74 -22.80 -1.51 -13.11
C GLY A 74 -22.36 -0.59 -14.24
N SER A 75 -21.66 -1.14 -15.24
CA SER A 75 -21.25 -0.48 -16.50
C SER A 75 -20.01 0.43 -16.38
N GLY A 76 -18.90 0.03 -17.04
CA GLY A 76 -17.66 0.82 -17.14
C GLY A 76 -16.36 0.08 -16.80
N ALA A 77 -16.39 -1.25 -16.70
CA ALA A 77 -15.27 -2.09 -16.27
C ALA A 77 -14.37 -2.60 -17.41
N GLU A 78 -14.27 -1.89 -18.53
CA GLU A 78 -13.55 -2.42 -19.71
C GLU A 78 -12.03 -2.16 -19.69
N GLU A 79 -11.52 -1.37 -18.73
CA GLU A 79 -10.06 -1.32 -18.46
C GLU A 79 -9.61 -2.33 -17.37
N VAL A 80 -10.49 -3.25 -16.95
CA VAL A 80 -10.21 -4.33 -15.96
C VAL A 80 -9.46 -5.52 -16.63
N GLY A 81 -8.75 -5.28 -17.73
CA GLY A 81 -8.13 -6.33 -18.55
C GLY A 81 -6.75 -6.82 -18.10
N LYS A 82 -6.07 -6.14 -17.18
CA LYS A 82 -4.88 -6.70 -16.52
C LYS A 82 -5.17 -6.80 -15.04
N GLN A 83 -5.46 -8.02 -14.55
CA GLN A 83 -5.38 -8.36 -13.13
C GLN A 83 -4.16 -7.65 -12.56
N TRP A 84 -4.38 -6.60 -11.79
CA TRP A 84 -3.27 -5.88 -11.21
C TRP A 84 -2.60 -6.85 -10.24
N VAL A 85 -1.40 -7.31 -10.60
CA VAL A 85 -0.71 -8.41 -9.90
C VAL A 85 -0.48 -8.11 -8.42
N LEU A 86 -0.43 -6.82 -8.07
CA LEU A 86 -0.27 -6.33 -6.69
C LEU A 86 -1.58 -6.26 -5.90
N MET A 87 -2.73 -6.42 -6.56
CA MET A 87 -4.05 -6.38 -5.91
C MET A 87 -4.17 -7.36 -4.72
N PRO A 88 -3.85 -8.67 -4.85
CA PRO A 88 -3.89 -9.58 -3.71
C PRO A 88 -2.95 -9.16 -2.58
N HIS A 89 -1.77 -8.61 -2.90
CA HIS A 89 -0.81 -8.13 -1.91
C HIS A 89 -1.33 -6.92 -1.12
N LEU A 90 -2.20 -6.11 -1.69
CA LEU A 90 -2.77 -4.92 -1.04
C LEU A 90 -4.10 -5.18 -0.32
N MET A 91 -4.61 -6.43 -0.31
CA MET A 91 -5.88 -6.75 0.34
C MET A 91 -5.87 -6.51 1.85
N PHE A 92 -4.72 -6.61 2.53
CA PHE A 92 -4.62 -6.32 3.97
C PHE A 92 -4.95 -4.84 4.31
N LEU A 93 -4.69 -3.91 3.38
CA LEU A 93 -5.10 -2.52 3.54
C LEU A 93 -6.62 -2.37 3.51
N GLY A 94 -7.31 -3.32 2.87
CA GLY A 94 -8.75 -3.42 2.85
C GLY A 94 -9.32 -3.29 4.26
N ASP A 95 -8.88 -4.18 5.13
CA ASP A 95 -9.29 -4.31 6.53
C ASP A 95 -8.80 -3.13 7.39
N ALA A 96 -7.51 -2.77 7.27
CA ALA A 96 -6.91 -1.73 8.09
C ALA A 96 -7.42 -0.29 7.78
N ILE A 97 -7.72 0.02 6.51
CA ILE A 97 -8.20 1.36 6.11
C ILE A 97 -9.71 1.52 6.32
N GLN A 98 -10.48 0.43 6.39
CA GLN A 98 -11.94 0.48 6.59
C GLN A 98 -12.35 0.93 7.99
N SER A 99 -11.40 1.07 8.92
CA SER A 99 -11.59 1.70 10.22
C SER A 99 -11.75 3.23 10.15
N ARG A 100 -12.66 3.69 9.31
CA ARG A 100 -13.38 4.96 9.50
C ARG A 100 -14.86 4.59 9.62
N ALA A 101 -15.21 4.02 10.76
CA ALA A 101 -16.56 4.00 11.29
C ALA A 101 -16.62 5.02 12.42
#